data_AF-A0A077NYV8-F1
#
_entry.id   AF-A0A077NYV8-F1
#
_cell.length_a   1.000
_cell.length_b   1.000
_cell.length_c   1.000
_cell.angle_alpha   90.00
_cell.angle_beta   90.00
_cell.angle_gamma   90.00
#
_symmetry.space_group_name_H-M   'P 1'
#
loop_
_entity.id
_entity.type
_entity.pdbx_description
1 polymer ?
#
loop_
_entity_poly.entity_id
_entity_poly.type
_entity_poly.pdbx_seq_one_letter_code
_entity_poly.pdbx_strand_id
1 'polypeptide(L)'
;MTELMSQPFWQAKTLEQMTDQEWEALCDGCGQCCLHKLMDEDTDAIYFTNVACNQLNIKTCQCKNYEDRFRYEPDCIKLTRENMVTFEWLPMTCAYRLIGEGKKLLPWHPLVSGSKSAMHAERISVRHIAVREADVVDWEDHIMNKPE
;
A
#
# COMPACT_ATOMS: atom_id res chain seq x y z
N MET A 1 24.33 -0.88 -32.19
CA MET A 1 23.20 -1.83 -32.15
C MET A 1 22.34 -1.40 -30.98
N THR A 2 21.49 -0.40 -31.21
CA THR A 2 20.66 0.22 -30.17
C THR A 2 19.49 -0.72 -29.91
N GLU A 3 19.52 -1.45 -28.79
CA GLU A 3 18.33 -2.08 -28.24
C GLU A 3 17.25 -1.00 -28.13
N LEU A 4 16.15 -1.18 -28.87
CA LEU A 4 14.89 -0.56 -28.53
C LEU A 4 14.52 -1.09 -27.15
N MET A 5 14.96 -0.40 -26.09
CA MET A 5 14.52 -0.66 -24.73
C MET A 5 13.00 -0.50 -24.75
N SER A 6 12.28 -1.61 -24.67
CA SER A 6 10.85 -1.59 -24.43
C SER A 6 10.62 -0.79 -23.15
N GLN A 7 9.72 0.19 -23.21
CA GLN A 7 9.36 0.93 -22.02
C GLN A 7 8.83 -0.04 -20.97
N PRO A 8 9.16 0.16 -19.68
CA PRO A 8 8.59 -0.65 -18.62
C PRO A 8 7.06 -0.62 -18.64
N PHE A 9 6.41 -1.70 -18.20
CA PHE A 9 4.96 -1.85 -18.31
C PHE A 9 4.20 -0.70 -17.63
N TRP A 10 4.69 -0.19 -16.49
CA TRP A 10 4.10 0.93 -15.75
C TRP A 10 4.27 2.30 -16.41
N GLN A 11 5.01 2.38 -17.51
CA GLN A 11 5.12 3.57 -18.37
C GLN A 11 4.36 3.39 -19.67
N ALA A 12 4.26 2.15 -20.16
CA ALA A 12 3.67 1.82 -21.46
C ALA A 12 2.16 1.52 -21.39
N LYS A 13 1.63 1.13 -20.22
CA LYS A 13 0.26 0.66 -20.05
C LYS A 13 -0.52 1.51 -19.04
N THR A 14 -1.82 1.69 -19.30
CA THR A 14 -2.77 2.11 -18.27
C THR A 14 -3.06 0.96 -17.30
N LEU A 15 -3.66 1.24 -16.16
CA LEU A 15 -3.99 0.22 -15.16
C LEU A 15 -4.93 -0.86 -15.71
N GLU A 16 -5.87 -0.48 -16.57
CA GLU A 16 -6.82 -1.37 -17.25
C GLU A 16 -6.13 -2.33 -18.23
N GLN A 17 -4.97 -1.92 -18.77
CA GLN A 17 -4.19 -2.72 -19.71
C GLN A 17 -3.22 -3.69 -19.02
N MET A 18 -2.98 -3.51 -17.71
CA MET A 18 -2.07 -4.37 -16.95
C MET A 18 -2.70 -5.75 -16.74
N THR A 19 -1.92 -6.81 -16.96
CA THR A 19 -2.28 -8.15 -16.49
C THR A 19 -2.31 -8.19 -14.96
N ASP A 20 -2.91 -9.23 -14.36
CA ASP A 20 -2.92 -9.37 -12.89
C ASP A 20 -1.51 -9.49 -12.31
N GLN A 21 -0.58 -10.11 -13.03
CA GLN A 21 0.82 -10.16 -12.62
C GLN A 21 1.47 -8.78 -12.61
N GLU A 22 1.21 -7.95 -13.62
CA GLU A 22 1.72 -6.58 -13.70
C GLU A 22 1.09 -5.68 -12.65
N TRP A 23 -0.21 -5.86 -12.39
CA TRP A 23 -0.94 -5.18 -11.31
C TRP A 23 -0.31 -5.51 -9.95
N GLU A 24 -0.16 -6.78 -9.61
CA GLU A 24 0.46 -7.17 -8.33
C GLU A 24 1.92 -6.70 -8.23
N ALA A 25 2.66 -6.71 -9.35
CA ALA A 25 4.03 -6.21 -9.41
C ALA A 25 4.14 -4.68 -9.24
N LEU A 26 3.06 -3.94 -9.52
CA LEU A 26 3.02 -2.49 -9.34
C LEU A 26 3.05 -2.10 -7.86
N CYS A 27 2.58 -2.96 -6.96
CA CYS A 27 2.61 -2.71 -5.52
C CYS A 27 4.04 -2.50 -5.00
N ASP A 28 4.28 -1.37 -4.35
CA ASP A 28 5.54 -0.98 -3.74
C ASP A 28 5.90 -1.91 -2.55
N GLY A 29 4.90 -2.56 -1.96
CA GLY A 29 5.04 -3.36 -0.75
C GLY A 29 5.32 -2.52 0.49
N CYS A 30 4.72 -1.33 0.58
CA CYS A 30 4.91 -0.40 1.71
C CYS A 30 4.17 -0.84 2.98
N GLY A 31 3.13 -1.67 2.86
CA GLY A 31 2.34 -2.21 3.97
C GLY A 31 1.25 -1.28 4.52
N GLN A 32 1.04 -0.10 3.94
CA GLN A 32 0.05 0.88 4.45
C GLN A 32 -1.41 0.40 4.27
N CYS A 33 -1.70 -0.43 3.26
CA CYS A 33 -3.00 -1.07 3.13
C CYS A 33 -3.29 -2.11 4.23
N CYS A 34 -2.26 -2.64 4.90
CA CYS A 34 -2.38 -3.60 5.99
C CYS A 34 -2.55 -2.96 7.37
N LEU A 35 -2.53 -1.63 7.46
CA LEU A 35 -2.85 -0.93 8.70
C LEU A 35 -4.35 -0.80 8.87
N HIS A 36 -4.82 -0.82 10.10
CA HIS A 36 -6.22 -0.59 10.41
C HIS A 36 -6.60 0.88 10.27
N LYS A 37 -7.84 1.10 9.85
CA LYS A 37 -8.45 2.42 9.74
C LYS A 37 -9.65 2.45 10.66
N LEU A 38 -9.81 3.53 11.41
CA LEU A 38 -11.00 3.80 12.19
C LEU A 38 -11.89 4.73 11.37
N MET A 39 -13.19 4.54 11.46
CA MET A 39 -14.18 5.41 10.83
C MET A 39 -15.00 6.07 11.93
N ASP A 40 -15.12 7.38 11.86
CA ASP A 40 -15.99 8.16 12.72
C ASP A 40 -17.46 7.84 12.39
N GLU A 41 -18.27 7.51 13.42
CA GLU A 41 -19.65 7.08 13.22
C GLU A 41 -20.61 8.21 12.80
N ASP A 42 -20.25 9.46 13.10
CA ASP A 42 -21.10 10.63 12.82
C ASP A 42 -20.73 11.32 11.50
N THR A 43 -19.44 11.27 11.13
CA THR A 43 -18.90 12.07 10.01
C THR A 43 -18.35 11.25 8.85
N ASP A 44 -18.30 9.91 8.97
CA ASP A 44 -17.62 8.99 8.05
C ASP A 44 -16.12 9.31 7.84
N ALA A 45 -15.53 10.15 8.71
CA ALA A 45 -14.13 10.53 8.63
C ALA A 45 -13.23 9.32 8.90
N ILE A 46 -12.23 9.11 8.04
CA ILE A 46 -11.30 7.99 8.15
C ILE A 46 -10.03 8.43 8.88
N TYR A 47 -9.74 7.75 9.99
CA TYR A 47 -8.51 7.89 10.75
C TYR A 47 -7.55 6.74 10.47
N PHE A 48 -6.31 7.09 10.16
CA PHE A 48 -5.22 6.16 9.92
C PHE A 48 -4.57 5.79 11.24
N THR A 49 -4.46 4.50 11.53
CA THR A 49 -3.68 4.04 12.68
C THR A 49 -2.34 3.47 12.24
N ASN A 50 -1.37 3.37 13.15
CA ASN A 50 -0.19 2.54 12.94
C ASN A 50 -0.40 1.07 13.35
N VAL A 51 -1.63 0.65 13.61
CA VAL A 51 -1.94 -0.73 14.02
C VAL A 51 -1.99 -1.62 12.79
N ALA A 52 -1.14 -2.64 12.72
CA ALA A 52 -1.08 -3.58 11.61
C ALA A 52 -1.90 -4.85 11.89
N CYS A 53 -2.53 -5.39 10.84
CA CYS A 53 -3.17 -6.71 10.92
C CYS A 53 -2.17 -7.82 11.27
N ASN A 54 -2.67 -8.90 11.87
CA ASN A 54 -1.86 -10.00 12.37
C ASN A 54 -1.05 -10.72 11.27
N GLN A 55 -1.51 -10.65 10.01
CA GLN A 55 -0.80 -11.24 8.87
C GLN A 55 0.38 -10.40 8.37
N LEU A 56 0.52 -9.13 8.75
CA LEU A 56 1.65 -8.32 8.32
C LEU A 56 2.93 -8.78 9.02
N ASN A 57 3.98 -9.04 8.24
CA ASN A 57 5.35 -9.03 8.74
C ASN A 57 5.87 -7.60 8.68
N ILE A 58 5.90 -6.91 9.83
CA ILE A 58 6.28 -5.49 9.93
C ILE A 58 7.70 -5.25 9.39
N LYS A 59 8.63 -6.20 9.58
CA LYS A 59 10.03 -6.05 9.13
C LYS A 59 10.15 -6.03 7.60
N THR A 60 9.38 -6.86 6.91
CA THR A 60 9.42 -6.98 5.43
C THR A 60 8.32 -6.19 4.73
N CYS A 61 7.34 -5.68 5.49
CA CYS A 61 6.11 -5.05 5.02
C CYS A 61 5.32 -5.94 4.04
N GLN A 62 5.37 -7.26 4.22
CA GLN A 62 4.65 -8.24 3.40
C GLN A 62 3.68 -9.06 4.25
N CYS A 63 2.54 -9.40 3.66
CA CYS A 63 1.62 -10.35 4.26
C CYS A 63 2.26 -11.74 4.28
N LYS A 64 2.19 -12.43 5.42
CA LYS A 64 2.72 -13.79 5.62
C LYS A 64 1.94 -14.82 4.79
N ASN A 65 0.65 -14.56 4.55
CA ASN A 65 -0.29 -15.46 3.88
C ASN A 65 -1.07 -14.71 2.80
N TYR A 66 -0.38 -14.04 1.86
CA TYR A 66 -1.05 -13.13 0.91
C TYR A 66 -2.11 -13.81 0.05
N GLU A 67 -1.86 -15.03 -0.43
CA GLU A 67 -2.80 -15.79 -1.25
C GLU A 67 -4.08 -16.17 -0.49
N ASP A 68 -3.94 -16.55 0.79
CA ASP A 68 -5.03 -16.94 1.68
C ASP A 68 -5.51 -15.79 2.60
N ARG A 69 -5.12 -14.54 2.32
CA ARG A 69 -5.26 -13.44 3.29
C ARG A 69 -6.69 -13.21 3.76
N PHE A 70 -7.69 -13.37 2.89
CA PHE A 70 -9.11 -13.18 3.23
C PHE A 70 -9.65 -14.28 4.14
N ARG A 71 -8.99 -15.44 4.20
CA ARG A 71 -9.34 -16.50 5.17
C ARG A 71 -8.86 -16.14 6.57
N TYR A 72 -7.70 -15.50 6.69
CA TYR A 72 -7.11 -15.12 7.97
C TYR A 72 -7.60 -13.76 8.47
N GLU A 73 -7.82 -12.82 7.55
CA GLU A 73 -8.26 -11.44 7.79
C GLU A 73 -9.48 -11.16 6.91
N PRO A 74 -10.69 -11.45 7.39
CA PRO A 74 -11.92 -11.22 6.62
C PRO A 74 -12.10 -9.77 6.16
N ASP A 75 -11.59 -8.83 6.95
CA ASP A 75 -11.63 -7.38 6.67
C ASP A 75 -10.48 -6.90 5.76
N CYS A 76 -9.64 -7.83 5.26
CA CYS A 76 -8.57 -7.46 4.34
C CYS A 76 -9.16 -6.87 3.05
N ILE A 77 -8.52 -5.79 2.57
CA ILE A 77 -8.99 -5.07 1.39
C ILE A 77 -8.38 -5.67 0.14
N LYS A 78 -9.23 -5.98 -0.84
CA LYS A 78 -8.81 -6.29 -2.21
C LYS A 78 -8.84 -5.01 -3.03
N LEU A 79 -7.67 -4.45 -3.32
CA LEU A 79 -7.53 -3.38 -4.30
C LEU A 79 -7.64 -3.98 -5.72
N THR A 80 -8.56 -3.46 -6.51
CA THR A 80 -8.77 -3.80 -7.91
C THR A 80 -8.72 -2.52 -8.75
N ARG A 81 -8.63 -2.68 -10.06
CA ARG A 81 -8.61 -1.56 -11.02
C ARG A 81 -9.89 -0.73 -10.93
N GLU A 82 -11.00 -1.37 -10.59
CA GLU A 82 -12.34 -0.77 -10.55
C GLU A 82 -12.60 -0.02 -9.24
N ASN A 83 -12.10 -0.53 -8.10
CA ASN A 83 -12.42 0.04 -6.79
C ASN A 83 -11.33 0.96 -6.23
N MET A 84 -10.13 0.96 -6.78
CA MET A 84 -9.02 1.75 -6.21
C MET A 84 -9.35 3.24 -6.05
N VAL A 85 -10.14 3.79 -6.98
CA VAL A 85 -10.53 5.21 -6.99
C VAL A 85 -11.51 5.56 -5.88
N THR A 86 -12.16 4.57 -5.26
CA THR A 86 -13.10 4.78 -4.16
C THR A 86 -12.40 4.84 -2.81
N PHE A 87 -11.13 4.49 -2.73
CA PHE A 87 -10.36 4.54 -1.48
C PHE A 87 -9.63 5.87 -1.34
N GLU A 88 -10.34 6.88 -0.84
CA GLU A 88 -9.79 8.21 -0.58
C GLU A 88 -8.59 8.20 0.37
N TRP A 89 -8.54 7.19 1.24
CA TRP A 89 -7.47 6.97 2.19
C TRP A 89 -6.18 6.41 1.58
N LEU A 90 -6.18 6.02 0.30
CA LEU A 90 -4.93 5.57 -0.33
C LEU A 90 -3.90 6.70 -0.34
N PRO A 91 -2.66 6.43 0.09
CA PRO A 91 -1.61 7.45 0.13
C PRO A 91 -1.42 8.10 -1.23
N MET A 92 -1.14 9.41 -1.25
CA MET A 92 -0.82 10.16 -2.48
C MET A 92 0.36 9.54 -3.26
N THR A 93 1.20 8.78 -2.56
CA THR A 93 2.39 8.12 -3.11
C THR A 93 2.14 6.66 -3.52
N CYS A 94 0.94 6.11 -3.32
CA CYS A 94 0.63 4.73 -3.70
C CYS A 94 0.84 4.53 -5.22
N ALA A 95 1.58 3.51 -5.64
CA ALA A 95 1.87 3.28 -7.05
C ALA A 95 0.61 3.17 -7.92
N TYR A 96 -0.41 2.47 -7.44
CA TYR A 96 -1.70 2.37 -8.11
C TYR A 96 -2.29 3.77 -8.36
N ARG A 97 -2.35 4.61 -7.32
CA ARG A 97 -2.88 5.98 -7.42
C ARG A 97 -2.06 6.85 -8.38
N LEU A 98 -0.73 6.82 -8.27
CA LEU A 98 0.16 7.57 -9.15
C LEU A 98 -0.06 7.22 -10.62
N ILE A 99 -0.04 5.92 -10.96
CA ILE A 99 -0.21 5.48 -12.35
C ILE A 99 -1.64 5.77 -12.85
N GLY A 100 -2.66 5.57 -12.01
CA GLY A 100 -4.05 5.91 -12.35
C GLY A 100 -4.25 7.40 -12.64
N GLU A 101 -3.51 8.26 -11.94
CA GLU A 101 -3.48 9.71 -12.18
C GLU A 101 -2.52 10.13 -13.32
N GLY A 102 -1.93 9.19 -14.07
CA GLY A 102 -0.98 9.46 -15.14
C GLY A 102 0.38 10.00 -14.66
N LYS A 103 0.68 9.88 -13.37
CA LYS A 103 1.96 10.29 -12.76
C LYS A 103 2.99 9.17 -12.86
N LYS A 104 4.25 9.53 -12.64
CA LYS A 104 5.37 8.57 -12.61
C LYS A 104 5.52 7.98 -11.21
N LEU A 105 6.03 6.75 -11.14
CA LEU A 105 6.52 6.16 -9.89
C LEU A 105 7.65 7.01 -9.31
N LEU A 106 7.69 7.08 -7.98
CA LEU A 106 8.70 7.85 -7.26
C LEU A 106 10.07 7.13 -7.30
N PRO A 107 11.20 7.86 -7.17
CA PRO A 107 12.54 7.29 -7.31
C PRO A 107 12.86 6.12 -6.36
N TRP A 108 12.25 6.11 -5.18
CA TRP A 108 12.43 5.04 -4.18
C TRP A 108 11.64 3.76 -4.49
N HIS A 109 10.68 3.81 -5.41
CA HIS A 109 9.79 2.69 -5.73
C HIS A 109 10.59 1.46 -6.20
N PRO A 110 10.29 0.22 -5.76
CA PRO A 110 11.10 -0.96 -6.10
C PRO A 110 11.28 -1.23 -7.60
N LEU A 111 10.25 -0.97 -8.41
CA LEU A 111 10.36 -1.08 -9.89
C LEU A 111 11.33 -0.05 -10.51
N VAL A 112 11.64 1.04 -9.80
CA VAL A 112 12.57 2.10 -10.24
C VAL A 112 13.95 1.91 -9.61
N SER A 113 14.01 1.67 -8.31
CA SER A 113 15.25 1.55 -7.53
C SER A 113 15.85 0.14 -7.51
N GLY A 114 15.10 -0.86 -8.00
CA GLY A 114 15.50 -2.27 -8.04
C GLY A 114 15.38 -3.01 -6.71
N SER A 115 15.01 -2.34 -5.61
CA SER A 115 14.82 -2.99 -4.31
C SER A 115 13.91 -2.19 -3.38
N LYS A 116 13.46 -2.80 -2.28
CA LYS A 116 12.68 -2.11 -1.23
C LYS A 116 13.53 -1.22 -0.31
N SER A 117 14.86 -1.28 -0.42
CA SER A 117 15.77 -0.62 0.52
C SER A 117 15.59 0.89 0.55
N ALA A 118 15.42 1.53 -0.60
CA ALA A 118 15.21 2.98 -0.69
C ALA A 118 13.89 3.41 -0.02
N MET A 119 12.79 2.72 -0.34
CA MET A 119 11.48 2.94 0.29
C MET A 119 11.54 2.83 1.82
N HIS A 120 12.26 1.83 2.35
CA HIS A 120 12.45 1.68 3.79
C HIS A 120 13.30 2.81 4.38
N ALA A 121 14.41 3.17 3.72
CA ALA A 121 15.30 4.24 4.17
C ALA A 121 14.60 5.60 4.24
N GLU A 122 13.72 5.88 3.28
CA GLU A 122 12.90 7.10 3.25
C GLU A 122 11.67 7.04 4.18
N ARG A 123 11.52 5.97 4.98
CA ARG A 123 10.41 5.77 5.93
C ARG A 123 9.01 5.80 5.29
N ILE A 124 8.93 5.47 4.01
CA ILE A 124 7.65 5.39 3.30
C ILE A 124 6.86 4.15 3.72
N SER A 125 7.56 3.04 3.98
CA SER A 125 6.92 1.81 4.43
C SER A 125 6.59 1.87 5.93
N VAL A 126 5.64 1.03 6.34
CA VAL A 126 5.17 0.98 7.73
C VAL A 126 6.16 0.38 8.72
N ARG A 127 7.34 -0.06 8.24
CA ARG A 127 8.34 -0.85 8.97
C ARG A 127 8.76 -0.25 10.31
N HIS A 128 8.82 1.08 10.37
CA HIS A 128 9.33 1.82 11.52
C HIS A 128 8.23 2.44 12.39
N ILE A 129 6.97 2.34 11.96
CA ILE A 129 5.84 2.96 12.65
C ILE A 129 4.83 1.92 13.13
N ALA A 130 4.72 0.78 12.46
CA ALA A 130 3.66 -0.18 12.73
C ALA A 130 3.85 -0.92 14.05
N VAL A 131 2.73 -1.14 14.73
CA VAL A 131 2.60 -2.03 15.89
C VAL A 131 1.65 -3.18 15.55
N ARG A 132 1.72 -4.29 16.27
CA ARG A 132 0.81 -5.43 16.03
C ARG A 132 -0.49 -5.17 16.75
N GLU A 133 -1.63 -5.44 16.11
CA GLU A 133 -2.95 -5.28 16.74
C GLU A 133 -3.10 -6.07 18.05
N ALA A 134 -2.49 -7.26 18.15
CA ALA A 134 -2.52 -8.07 19.37
C ALA A 134 -1.83 -7.41 20.58
N ASP A 135 -1.00 -6.39 20.34
CA ASP A 135 -0.24 -5.68 21.37
C ASP A 135 -0.89 -4.31 21.70
N VAL A 136 -2.03 -3.97 21.10
CA VAL A 136 -2.74 -2.68 21.26
C VAL A 136 -4.01 -2.86 22.09
N VAL A 137 -4.18 -1.99 23.10
CA VAL A 137 -5.38 -1.99 23.97
C VAL A 137 -6.43 -1.02 23.45
N ASP A 138 -6.03 0.22 23.17
CA ASP A 138 -6.89 1.27 22.63
C ASP A 138 -6.35 1.71 21.27
N TRP A 139 -7.16 1.61 20.22
CA TRP A 139 -6.72 1.91 18.86
C TRP A 139 -6.75 3.41 18.56
N GLU A 140 -7.48 4.21 19.33
CA GLU A 140 -7.54 5.67 19.16
C GLU A 140 -6.21 6.35 19.54
N ASP A 141 -5.48 5.76 20.50
CA ASP A 141 -4.13 6.18 20.89
C ASP A 141 -3.12 6.04 19.73
N HIS A 142 -3.47 5.23 18.73
CA HIS A 142 -2.63 4.90 17.59
C HIS A 142 -2.97 5.67 16.31
N ILE A 143 -3.95 6.60 16.36
CA ILE A 143 -4.28 7.48 15.23
C ILE A 143 -3.11 8.40 14.88
N MET A 144 -2.70 8.40 13.62
CA MET A 144 -1.55 9.13 13.08
C MET A 144 -1.92 10.45 12.40
N ASN A 145 -3.18 10.63 11.98
CA ASN A 145 -3.67 11.82 11.27
C ASN A 145 -4.62 12.65 12.14
N LYS A 146 -4.29 12.84 13.42
CA LYS A 146 -5.12 13.66 14.32
C LYS A 146 -5.23 15.08 13.74
N PRO A 147 -6.43 15.66 13.63
CA PRO A 147 -6.57 17.08 13.30
C PRO A 147 -5.81 17.91 14.34
N GLU A 148 -5.14 18.96 13.89
CA GLU A 148 -4.44 19.93 14.75
C GLU A 148 -5.40 20.69 15.67
#